data_AF-A0A7N2MA90-F1
#
_entry.id   AF-A0A7N2MA90-F1
#
_cell.length_a   1.000
_cell.length_b   1.000
_cell.length_c   1.000
_cell.angle_alpha   90.00
_cell.angle_beta   90.00
_cell.angle_gamma   90.00
#
_symmetry.space_group_name_H-M   'P 1'
#
loop_
_entity.id
_entity.type
_entity.pdbx_description
1 polymer ?
#
loop_
_entity_poly.entity_id
_entity_poly.type
_entity_poly.pdbx_seq_one_letter_code
_entity_poly.pdbx_strand_id
1 'polypeptide(L)'
;MSANSFPSSISFLCSSHVFCSARDILKHGEWITDNDSTLVSPGGKFELGFFTPMESSNSERFVGIRYYKWDKAVVWVANRKQPILNGSNGKFVIAEDGNLMVLDTSSYGRKSSWSTGLAKSSPANRTVKLLDSGNLVLSEDDQSAMSKSLSSDKMPYPIANLLSNFNTNASSKYFKNQAKIVPSQNYSNARLVMDYSGELRYLIWDTTKGNWSSQWKAPEDQCSIYNACGKSGSCNNDNWFTCKCLPGSKPTDTNSWFSQNFVDGCIRNSRCDNSGSTFLSLNVTQVRSPENNFPVNDVKECKRKCAKNC
;
A
#
# COMPACT_ATOMS: atom_id res chain seq x y z
N MET A 1 4.99 -82.44 19.33
CA MET A 1 4.55 -81.42 18.36
C MET A 1 3.38 -80.67 18.96
N SER A 2 3.59 -79.43 19.37
CA SER A 2 2.51 -78.48 19.68
C SER A 2 3.15 -77.09 19.74
N ALA A 3 3.25 -76.45 18.57
CA ALA A 3 3.61 -75.04 18.45
C ALA A 3 2.33 -74.23 18.60
N ASN A 4 2.23 -73.42 19.67
CA ASN A 4 1.14 -72.48 19.84
C ASN A 4 1.45 -71.20 19.06
N SER A 5 0.67 -70.95 18.01
CA SER A 5 0.64 -69.69 17.29
C SER A 5 -0.31 -68.70 17.98
N PHE A 6 0.20 -67.58 18.48
CA PHE A 6 -0.62 -66.43 18.86
C PHE A 6 -0.81 -65.52 17.63
N PRO A 7 -2.05 -65.14 17.25
CA PRO A 7 -2.24 -64.09 16.27
C PRO A 7 -2.09 -62.73 16.96
N SER A 8 -1.15 -61.90 16.49
CA SER A 8 -1.08 -60.49 16.90
C SER A 8 -2.16 -59.71 16.15
N SER A 9 -3.21 -59.31 16.85
CA SER A 9 -4.21 -58.39 16.32
C SER A 9 -3.62 -56.98 16.27
N ILE A 10 -3.27 -56.50 15.07
CA ILE A 10 -2.91 -55.10 14.83
C ILE A 10 -4.21 -54.31 14.68
N SER A 11 -4.61 -53.60 15.74
CA SER A 11 -5.72 -52.67 15.70
C SER A 11 -5.30 -51.38 14.99
N PHE A 12 -5.67 -51.22 13.72
CA PHE A 12 -5.62 -49.93 13.04
C PHE A 12 -6.71 -49.03 13.61
N LEU A 13 -6.37 -48.19 14.59
CA LEU A 13 -7.18 -47.04 14.97
C LEU A 13 -7.17 -46.05 13.80
N CYS A 14 -8.16 -46.18 12.92
CA CYS A 14 -8.43 -45.17 11.90
C CYS A 14 -8.94 -43.92 12.62
N SER A 15 -8.02 -43.01 12.98
CA SER A 15 -8.39 -41.69 13.47
C SER A 15 -8.96 -40.91 12.29
N SER A 16 -10.28 -40.96 12.14
CA SER A 16 -11.04 -40.07 11.26
C SER A 16 -11.06 -38.67 11.88
N HIS A 17 -9.90 -38.00 11.87
CA HIS A 17 -9.86 -36.55 12.00
C HIS A 17 -10.65 -35.99 10.81
N VAL A 18 -11.88 -35.56 11.08
CA VAL A 18 -12.64 -34.73 10.14
C VAL A 18 -11.84 -33.43 9.99
N PHE A 19 -11.01 -33.36 8.97
CA PHE A 19 -10.34 -32.13 8.59
C PHE A 19 -11.41 -31.18 8.03
N CYS A 20 -11.92 -30.29 8.88
CA CYS A 20 -12.74 -29.18 8.45
C CYS A 20 -11.81 -28.12 7.84
N SER A 21 -11.65 -28.16 6.51
CA SER A 21 -10.95 -27.10 5.78
C SER A 21 -11.95 -25.99 5.43
N ALA A 22 -11.57 -24.75 5.69
CA ALA A 22 -12.36 -23.61 5.26
C ALA A 22 -12.39 -23.55 3.72
N ARG A 23 -13.52 -23.10 3.19
CA ARG A 23 -13.77 -23.01 1.75
C ARG A 23 -12.89 -21.91 1.13
N ASP A 24 -12.09 -22.24 0.13
CA ASP A 24 -11.20 -21.31 -0.58
C ASP A 24 -11.66 -21.02 -2.03
N ILE A 25 -12.66 -21.77 -2.52
CA ILE A 25 -13.19 -21.71 -3.88
C ILE A 25 -14.69 -21.37 -3.88
N LEU A 26 -15.09 -20.50 -4.80
CA LEU A 26 -16.47 -20.13 -5.11
C LEU A 26 -16.76 -20.49 -6.58
N LYS A 27 -17.73 -21.37 -6.80
CA LYS A 27 -18.20 -21.79 -8.12
C LYS A 27 -19.52 -21.09 -8.46
N HIS A 28 -19.93 -21.19 -9.73
CA HIS A 28 -21.24 -20.71 -10.14
C HIS A 28 -22.37 -21.45 -9.40
N GLY A 29 -23.47 -20.73 -9.13
CA GLY A 29 -24.57 -21.20 -8.29
C GLY A 29 -24.32 -21.05 -6.79
N GLU A 30 -23.09 -20.74 -6.37
CA GLU A 30 -22.75 -20.47 -4.99
C GLU A 30 -22.54 -18.96 -4.75
N TRP A 31 -22.76 -18.49 -3.53
CA TRP A 31 -22.58 -17.07 -3.16
C TRP A 31 -22.04 -16.92 -1.75
N ILE A 32 -21.51 -15.73 -1.45
CA ILE A 32 -21.24 -15.26 -0.08
C ILE A 32 -22.29 -14.21 0.25
N THR A 33 -22.85 -14.28 1.45
CA THR A 33 -23.71 -13.25 2.04
C THR A 33 -23.11 -12.80 3.36
N ASP A 34 -23.78 -11.85 4.02
CA ASP A 34 -23.34 -11.28 5.29
C ASP A 34 -23.36 -12.25 6.49
N ASN A 35 -24.26 -13.22 6.44
CA ASN A 35 -24.52 -14.16 7.54
C ASN A 35 -24.02 -15.59 7.23
N ASP A 36 -23.38 -15.78 6.07
CA ASP A 36 -22.91 -17.09 5.57
C ASP A 36 -21.36 -17.16 5.50
N SER A 37 -20.86 -18.32 5.06
CA SER A 37 -19.44 -18.67 4.94
C SER A 37 -18.62 -17.64 4.15
N THR A 38 -17.49 -17.22 4.72
CA THR A 38 -16.41 -16.51 4.01
C THR A 38 -15.62 -17.45 3.10
N LEU A 39 -14.80 -16.90 2.20
CA LEU A 39 -13.69 -17.67 1.64
C LEU A 39 -12.45 -17.46 2.50
N VAL A 40 -11.74 -18.53 2.83
CA VAL A 40 -10.47 -18.45 3.55
C VAL A 40 -9.39 -19.07 2.69
N SER A 41 -8.24 -18.41 2.57
CA SER A 41 -7.13 -18.93 1.80
C SER A 41 -6.63 -20.26 2.38
N PRO A 42 -6.05 -21.19 1.59
CA PRO A 42 -5.67 -22.53 2.05
C PRO A 42 -4.82 -22.57 3.33
N GLY A 43 -3.85 -21.65 3.46
CA GLY A 43 -3.00 -21.51 4.63
C GLY A 43 -3.61 -20.69 5.78
N GLY A 44 -4.85 -20.22 5.63
CA GLY A 44 -5.55 -19.41 6.64
C GLY A 44 -4.90 -18.05 6.87
N LYS A 45 -4.37 -17.42 5.82
CA LYS A 45 -3.76 -16.08 5.89
C LYS A 45 -4.79 -14.98 5.66
N PHE A 46 -5.62 -15.15 4.65
CA PHE A 46 -6.61 -14.17 4.21
C PHE A 46 -8.01 -14.75 4.25
N GLU A 47 -8.98 -13.90 4.55
CA GLU A 47 -10.40 -14.19 4.40
C GLU A 47 -11.06 -13.12 3.53
N LEU A 48 -12.00 -13.55 2.69
CA LEU A 48 -12.88 -12.70 1.90
C LEU A 48 -14.31 -12.81 2.45
N GLY A 49 -14.93 -11.67 2.71
CA GLY A 49 -16.32 -11.63 3.17
C GLY A 49 -16.89 -10.23 3.22
N PHE A 50 -18.15 -10.15 3.68
CA PHE A 50 -18.80 -8.88 3.97
C PHE A 50 -18.29 -8.31 5.30
N PHE A 51 -18.20 -6.99 5.38
CA PHE A 51 -17.85 -6.28 6.59
C PHE A 51 -18.43 -4.85 6.60
N THR A 52 -18.49 -4.27 7.81
CA THR A 52 -18.77 -2.85 8.04
C THR A 52 -17.52 -2.21 8.65
N PRO A 53 -17.02 -1.10 8.07
CA PRO A 53 -15.95 -0.32 8.67
C PRO A 53 -16.30 0.15 10.09
N MET A 54 -15.30 0.22 10.97
CA MET A 54 -15.49 0.52 12.40
C MET A 54 -16.08 1.92 12.67
N GLU A 55 -15.99 2.84 11.71
CA GLU A 55 -16.45 4.24 11.82
C GLU A 55 -17.60 4.59 10.85
N SER A 56 -18.06 3.66 10.01
CA SER A 56 -19.23 3.93 9.16
C SER A 56 -20.52 3.83 9.98
N SER A 57 -21.54 4.62 9.61
CA SER A 57 -22.90 4.33 10.06
C SER A 57 -23.20 2.86 9.74
N ASN A 58 -23.81 2.12 10.68
CA ASN A 58 -24.11 0.68 10.57
C ASN A 58 -24.94 0.28 9.33
N SER A 59 -25.24 1.23 8.45
CA SER A 59 -25.95 1.11 7.19
C SER A 59 -25.07 0.79 5.98
N GLU A 60 -23.74 0.97 6.02
CA GLU A 60 -22.88 0.70 4.86
C GLU A 60 -22.18 -0.67 4.94
N ARG A 61 -22.31 -1.45 3.86
CA ARG A 61 -21.71 -2.79 3.74
C ARG A 61 -20.78 -2.90 2.53
N PHE A 62 -19.65 -3.56 2.77
CA PHE A 62 -18.60 -3.76 1.79
C PHE A 62 -18.18 -5.22 1.72
N VAL A 63 -17.69 -5.65 0.57
CA VAL A 63 -16.97 -6.92 0.39
C VAL A 63 -15.48 -6.62 0.31
N GLY A 64 -14.68 -7.33 1.09
CA GLY A 64 -13.24 -7.14 1.11
C GLY A 64 -12.47 -8.36 1.55
N ILE A 65 -11.16 -8.30 1.31
CA ILE A 65 -10.19 -9.28 1.78
C ILE A 65 -9.52 -8.69 3.02
N ARG A 66 -9.42 -9.48 4.09
CA ARG A 66 -8.75 -9.11 5.34
C ARG A 66 -7.86 -10.24 5.84
N TYR A 67 -6.96 -9.94 6.77
CA TYR A 67 -6.22 -10.97 7.47
C TYR A 67 -7.16 -11.87 8.28
N TYR A 68 -7.02 -13.19 8.18
CA TYR A 68 -7.92 -14.15 8.85
C TYR A 68 -7.64 -14.25 10.36
N LYS A 69 -6.35 -14.39 10.73
CA LYS A 69 -5.94 -14.69 12.12
C LYS A 69 -5.46 -13.51 12.95
N TRP A 70 -5.00 -12.43 12.32
CA TRP A 70 -4.40 -11.28 13.03
C TRP A 70 -5.42 -10.14 13.16
N ASP A 71 -4.97 -8.89 13.25
CA ASP A 71 -5.72 -7.61 13.41
C ASP A 71 -6.92 -7.38 12.46
N LYS A 72 -7.35 -8.38 11.68
CA LYS A 72 -8.48 -8.40 10.73
C LYS A 72 -8.52 -7.18 9.80
N ALA A 73 -7.36 -6.58 9.60
CA ALA A 73 -7.21 -5.39 8.79
C ALA A 73 -7.54 -5.73 7.34
N VAL A 74 -8.37 -4.88 6.73
CA VAL A 74 -8.83 -5.02 5.35
C VAL A 74 -7.72 -4.56 4.41
N VAL A 75 -7.34 -5.41 3.47
CA VAL A 75 -6.25 -5.18 2.50
C VAL A 75 -6.78 -4.90 1.09
N TRP A 76 -8.03 -5.23 0.81
CA TRP A 76 -8.68 -4.97 -0.46
C TRP A 76 -10.20 -4.86 -0.29
N VAL A 77 -10.85 -4.00 -1.09
CA VAL A 77 -12.31 -3.77 -1.04
C VAL A 77 -12.86 -3.69 -2.46
N ALA A 78 -13.85 -4.53 -2.78
CA ALA A 78 -14.48 -4.61 -4.10
C ALA A 78 -15.29 -3.35 -4.39
N ASN A 79 -16.36 -3.15 -3.61
CA ASN A 79 -17.35 -2.10 -3.82
C ASN A 79 -17.00 -0.81 -3.06
N ARG A 80 -15.71 -0.45 -3.01
CA ARG A 80 -15.21 0.74 -2.29
C ARG A 80 -15.83 2.07 -2.74
N LYS A 81 -16.33 2.14 -3.98
CA LYS A 81 -16.95 3.35 -4.56
C LYS A 81 -18.47 3.39 -4.38
N GLN A 82 -19.09 2.24 -4.15
CA GLN A 82 -20.54 2.09 -4.09
C GLN A 82 -20.88 1.06 -3.00
N PRO A 83 -20.98 1.51 -1.72
CA PRO A 83 -21.42 0.64 -0.64
C PRO A 83 -22.83 0.11 -0.88
N ILE A 84 -23.13 -1.05 -0.29
CA ILE A 84 -24.51 -1.50 -0.15
C ILE A 84 -25.10 -0.80 1.06
N LEU A 85 -26.25 -0.14 0.88
CA LEU A 85 -26.89 0.65 1.92
C LEU A 85 -27.97 -0.17 2.64
N ASN A 86 -28.19 0.14 3.92
CA ASN A 86 -29.30 -0.34 4.73
C ASN A 86 -29.35 -1.88 4.91
N GLY A 87 -28.20 -2.52 5.13
CA GLY A 87 -28.12 -3.85 5.75
C GLY A 87 -27.57 -4.98 4.88
N SER A 88 -27.84 -6.22 5.32
CA SER A 88 -27.20 -7.48 4.90
C SER A 88 -27.70 -8.09 3.60
N ASN A 89 -28.18 -7.26 2.68
CA ASN A 89 -28.78 -7.70 1.40
C ASN A 89 -27.73 -7.85 0.28
N GLY A 90 -26.46 -7.95 0.66
CA GLY A 90 -25.37 -8.15 -0.27
C GLY A 90 -25.18 -9.60 -0.68
N LYS A 91 -24.95 -9.83 -1.97
CA LYS A 91 -24.49 -11.13 -2.49
C LYS A 91 -23.23 -10.96 -3.31
N PHE A 92 -22.22 -11.74 -2.98
CA PHE A 92 -21.01 -11.87 -3.80
C PHE A 92 -21.08 -13.18 -4.59
N VAL A 93 -21.11 -13.09 -5.92
CA VAL A 93 -21.49 -14.22 -6.78
C VAL A 93 -20.83 -14.14 -8.16
N ILE A 94 -20.67 -15.29 -8.82
CA ILE A 94 -20.45 -15.36 -10.27
C ILE A 94 -21.81 -15.23 -10.96
N ALA A 95 -22.05 -14.09 -11.61
CA ALA A 95 -23.30 -13.80 -12.30
C ALA A 95 -23.46 -14.61 -13.60
N GLU A 96 -24.66 -14.58 -14.19
CA GLU A 96 -25.01 -15.32 -15.41
C GLU A 96 -24.16 -14.97 -16.63
N ASP A 97 -23.55 -13.79 -16.65
CA ASP A 97 -22.63 -13.35 -17.70
C ASP A 97 -21.17 -13.80 -17.45
N GLY A 98 -20.95 -14.61 -16.42
CA GLY A 98 -19.65 -15.11 -15.97
C GLY A 98 -18.84 -14.09 -15.15
N ASN A 99 -19.28 -12.84 -15.01
CA ASN A 99 -18.52 -11.87 -14.21
C ASN A 99 -18.70 -12.13 -12.71
N LEU A 100 -17.66 -11.83 -11.93
CA LEU A 100 -17.77 -11.78 -10.48
C LEU A 100 -18.38 -10.43 -10.09
N MET A 101 -19.42 -10.46 -9.26
CA MET A 101 -20.21 -9.29 -8.91
C MET A 101 -20.51 -9.19 -7.42
N VAL A 102 -20.66 -7.94 -6.96
CA VAL A 102 -21.32 -7.60 -5.70
C VAL A 102 -22.71 -7.07 -6.06
N LEU A 103 -23.75 -7.79 -5.66
CA LEU A 103 -25.14 -7.45 -5.91
C LEU A 103 -25.80 -6.92 -4.64
N ASP A 104 -26.59 -5.86 -4.80
CA ASP A 104 -27.54 -5.36 -3.80
C ASP A 104 -28.94 -5.92 -4.12
N THR A 105 -29.48 -6.73 -3.21
CA THR A 105 -30.81 -7.34 -3.36
C THR A 105 -31.92 -6.56 -2.66
N SER A 106 -31.63 -5.40 -2.07
CA SER A 106 -32.63 -4.56 -1.39
C SER A 106 -33.50 -3.73 -2.35
N SER A 107 -32.98 -3.45 -3.54
CA SER A 107 -33.68 -2.66 -4.56
C SER A 107 -34.67 -3.54 -5.34
N TYR A 108 -35.79 -2.96 -5.79
CA TYR A 108 -36.72 -3.58 -6.75
C TYR A 108 -36.01 -3.76 -8.11
N GLY A 109 -35.19 -4.80 -8.20
CA GLY A 109 -34.22 -5.05 -9.26
C GLY A 109 -32.82 -5.30 -8.67
N ARG A 110 -32.17 -6.41 -9.03
CA ARG A 110 -30.79 -6.71 -8.62
C ARG A 110 -29.86 -5.63 -9.17
N LYS A 111 -29.40 -4.72 -8.32
CA LYS A 111 -28.44 -3.69 -8.72
C LYS A 111 -27.02 -4.20 -8.48
N SER A 112 -26.18 -4.15 -9.51
CA SER A 112 -24.76 -4.44 -9.36
C SER A 112 -24.06 -3.24 -8.74
N SER A 113 -23.52 -3.40 -7.53
CA SER A 113 -22.69 -2.41 -6.84
C SER A 113 -21.23 -2.45 -7.30
N TRP A 114 -20.78 -3.60 -7.81
CA TRP A 114 -19.44 -3.78 -8.38
C TRP A 114 -19.40 -5.01 -9.29
N SER A 115 -18.58 -4.96 -10.36
CA SER A 115 -18.30 -6.11 -11.21
C SER A 115 -16.87 -6.11 -11.75
N THR A 116 -16.40 -7.27 -12.23
CA THR A 116 -15.05 -7.42 -12.80
C THR A 116 -14.85 -6.78 -14.18
N GLY A 117 -15.95 -6.48 -14.89
CA GLY A 117 -15.94 -5.87 -16.21
C GLY A 117 -15.22 -6.69 -17.30
N LEU A 118 -15.25 -8.02 -17.20
CA LEU A 118 -14.69 -8.91 -18.21
C LEU A 118 -15.67 -9.14 -19.36
N ALA A 119 -15.14 -9.61 -20.49
CA ALA A 119 -15.97 -10.17 -21.55
C ALA A 119 -16.86 -11.29 -20.99
N LYS A 120 -18.10 -11.34 -21.48
CA LYS A 120 -19.08 -12.33 -21.05
C LYS A 120 -18.59 -13.72 -21.41
N SER A 121 -18.73 -14.66 -20.49
CA SER A 121 -18.45 -16.08 -20.73
C SER A 121 -19.45 -16.95 -19.98
N SER A 122 -19.44 -18.24 -20.27
CA SER A 122 -20.21 -19.25 -19.54
C SER A 122 -19.81 -19.22 -18.06
N PRO A 123 -20.76 -19.00 -17.13
CA PRO A 123 -20.44 -19.00 -15.71
C PRO A 123 -20.10 -20.40 -15.19
N ALA A 124 -20.59 -21.46 -15.85
CA ALA A 124 -20.31 -22.84 -15.49
C ALA A 124 -18.81 -23.19 -15.59
N ASN A 125 -18.08 -22.52 -16.49
CA ASN A 125 -16.65 -22.74 -16.69
C ASN A 125 -15.78 -21.88 -15.78
N ARG A 126 -16.39 -21.00 -14.97
CA ARG A 126 -15.67 -20.03 -14.15
C ARG A 126 -15.64 -20.42 -12.69
N THR A 127 -14.45 -20.24 -12.10
CA THR A 127 -14.19 -20.50 -10.69
C THR A 127 -13.45 -19.32 -10.08
N VAL A 128 -13.81 -18.96 -8.85
CA VAL A 128 -13.11 -17.95 -8.07
C VAL A 128 -12.34 -18.65 -6.97
N LYS A 129 -11.06 -18.33 -6.80
CA LYS A 129 -10.20 -18.88 -5.75
C LYS A 129 -9.46 -17.79 -5.00
N LEU A 130 -9.44 -17.89 -3.67
CA LEU A 130 -8.61 -17.04 -2.81
C LEU A 130 -7.27 -17.74 -2.51
N LEU A 131 -6.16 -17.13 -2.90
CA LEU A 131 -4.81 -17.66 -2.71
C LEU A 131 -4.16 -17.13 -1.43
N ASP A 132 -3.14 -17.84 -0.93
CA ASP A 132 -2.35 -17.42 0.25
C ASP A 132 -1.49 -16.17 0.01
N SER A 133 -1.34 -15.74 -1.24
CA SER A 133 -0.81 -14.42 -1.57
C SER A 133 -1.78 -13.28 -1.25
N GLY A 134 -3.03 -13.59 -0.94
CA GLY A 134 -4.13 -12.63 -0.84
C GLY A 134 -4.83 -12.39 -2.18
N ASN A 135 -4.41 -13.10 -3.24
CA ASN A 135 -5.00 -12.93 -4.56
C ASN A 135 -6.34 -13.61 -4.71
N LEU A 136 -7.35 -12.83 -5.16
CA LEU A 136 -8.62 -13.36 -5.60
C LEU A 136 -8.60 -13.54 -7.11
N VAL A 137 -8.54 -14.78 -7.56
CA VAL A 137 -8.39 -15.14 -8.97
C VAL A 137 -9.68 -15.67 -9.52
N LEU A 138 -10.16 -15.08 -10.61
CA LEU A 138 -11.23 -15.65 -11.44
C LEU A 138 -10.57 -16.41 -12.61
N SER A 139 -10.74 -17.73 -12.63
CA SER A 139 -10.20 -18.66 -13.63
C SER A 139 -11.30 -19.28 -14.48
N GLU A 140 -10.94 -19.72 -15.67
CA GLU A 140 -11.80 -20.44 -16.61
C GLU A 140 -11.18 -21.79 -16.95
N ASP A 141 -11.95 -22.88 -16.84
CA ASP A 141 -11.46 -24.27 -16.81
C ASP A 141 -10.66 -24.68 -18.07
N ASP A 142 -10.93 -24.06 -19.23
CA ASP A 142 -10.33 -24.46 -20.52
C ASP A 142 -9.16 -23.56 -20.98
N GLN A 143 -8.86 -22.45 -20.30
CA GLN A 143 -7.79 -21.53 -20.69
C GLN A 143 -7.09 -20.90 -19.48
N SER A 144 -5.99 -21.52 -19.04
CA SER A 144 -5.04 -20.93 -18.07
C SER A 144 -4.51 -19.55 -18.50
N ALA A 145 -4.69 -19.17 -19.77
CA ALA A 145 -4.31 -17.88 -20.33
C ALA A 145 -5.22 -16.70 -19.96
N MET A 146 -6.40 -16.92 -19.36
CA MET A 146 -7.35 -15.86 -19.00
C MET A 146 -7.70 -15.82 -17.51
N SER A 147 -6.76 -16.18 -16.63
CA SER A 147 -6.91 -15.91 -15.20
C SER A 147 -6.76 -14.41 -14.92
N LYS A 148 -7.79 -13.76 -14.38
CA LYS A 148 -7.70 -12.37 -13.90
C LYS A 148 -7.53 -12.36 -12.40
N SER A 149 -6.35 -11.96 -11.94
CA SER A 149 -6.10 -11.60 -10.54
C SER A 149 -6.77 -10.26 -10.25
N LEU A 150 -7.66 -10.23 -9.26
CA LEU A 150 -8.42 -9.03 -8.87
C LEU A 150 -7.67 -8.15 -7.86
N SER A 151 -6.59 -8.67 -7.31
CA SER A 151 -5.52 -7.92 -6.66
C SER A 151 -4.28 -7.92 -7.56
N SER A 152 -3.53 -6.83 -7.55
CA SER A 152 -2.41 -6.68 -8.50
C SER A 152 -1.24 -7.57 -8.13
N ASP A 153 -0.94 -8.57 -8.96
CA ASP A 153 0.29 -9.39 -8.86
C ASP A 153 1.55 -8.57 -9.17
N LYS A 154 1.38 -7.41 -9.83
CA LYS A 154 2.46 -6.49 -10.15
C LYS A 154 2.50 -5.39 -9.11
N MET A 155 3.60 -5.34 -8.36
CA MET A 155 3.92 -4.18 -7.54
C MET A 155 4.09 -2.97 -8.47
N PRO A 156 3.29 -1.90 -8.31
CA PRO A 156 3.45 -0.70 -9.12
C PRO A 156 4.90 -0.23 -9.11
N TYR A 157 5.44 0.18 -10.26
CA TYR A 157 6.82 0.66 -10.36
C TYR A 157 7.19 1.70 -9.29
N PRO A 158 6.33 2.67 -8.92
CA PRO A 158 6.63 3.59 -7.82
C PRO A 158 6.85 2.89 -6.47
N ILE A 159 6.09 1.84 -6.18
CA ILE A 159 6.20 1.04 -4.95
C ILE A 159 7.44 0.14 -5.01
N ALA A 160 7.74 -0.46 -6.17
CA ALA A 160 8.96 -1.22 -6.42
C ALA A 160 10.22 -0.38 -6.27
N ASN A 161 10.26 0.79 -6.90
CA ASN A 161 11.36 1.73 -6.80
C ASN A 161 11.54 2.27 -5.37
N LEU A 162 10.43 2.53 -4.68
CA LEU A 162 10.46 2.92 -3.28
C LEU A 162 11.05 1.82 -2.41
N LEU A 163 10.59 0.57 -2.55
CA LEU A 163 11.08 -0.57 -1.79
C LEU A 163 12.53 -0.95 -2.13
N SER A 164 12.98 -0.76 -3.38
CA SER A 164 14.38 -0.98 -3.77
C SER A 164 15.34 0.04 -3.17
N ASN A 165 14.89 1.26 -2.89
CA ASN A 165 15.70 2.26 -2.18
C ASN A 165 16.05 1.85 -0.74
N PHE A 166 15.34 0.88 -0.16
CA PHE A 166 15.62 0.35 1.18
C PHE A 166 16.45 -0.94 1.18
N ASN A 167 16.70 -1.54 0.02
CA ASN A 167 17.48 -2.77 -0.10
C ASN A 167 18.83 -2.50 -0.79
N THR A 168 19.84 -2.09 -0.02
CA THR A 168 21.21 -1.92 -0.52
C THR A 168 22.18 -2.86 0.17
N ASN A 169 22.18 -4.13 -0.23
CA ASN A 169 23.40 -4.93 -0.12
C ASN A 169 24.31 -4.63 -1.31
N ALA A 170 25.40 -3.92 -1.00
CA ALA A 170 26.67 -3.84 -1.71
C ALA A 170 26.73 -3.27 -3.14
N SER A 171 27.46 -2.15 -3.26
CA SER A 171 28.11 -1.62 -4.47
C SER A 171 27.30 -0.68 -5.36
N SER A 172 26.87 0.48 -4.85
CA SER A 172 26.77 1.67 -5.71
C SER A 172 27.33 2.90 -5.00
N LYS A 173 28.37 3.48 -5.61
CA LYS A 173 29.25 4.50 -5.01
C LYS A 173 28.65 5.92 -5.02
N TYR A 174 27.33 6.07 -5.21
CA TYR A 174 26.71 7.38 -5.45
C TYR A 174 25.31 7.58 -4.86
N PHE A 175 24.97 7.02 -3.70
CA PHE A 175 23.85 7.58 -2.91
C PHE A 175 24.13 7.42 -1.41
N LYS A 176 24.62 8.48 -0.76
CA LYS A 176 24.61 8.63 0.71
C LYS A 176 23.27 9.23 1.16
N ASN A 177 22.18 8.54 0.88
CA ASN A 177 21.01 8.64 1.75
C ASN A 177 21.01 7.34 2.54
N GLN A 178 21.27 7.44 3.84
CA GLN A 178 21.16 6.32 4.76
C GLN A 178 19.69 5.91 4.83
N ALA A 179 19.20 5.19 3.82
CA ALA A 179 17.99 4.42 3.97
C ALA A 179 18.27 3.42 5.10
N LYS A 180 17.45 3.43 6.16
CA LYS A 180 17.49 2.39 7.19
C LYS A 180 17.44 1.05 6.47
N ILE A 181 18.52 0.28 6.59
CA ILE A 181 18.61 -1.07 6.08
C ILE A 181 17.50 -1.85 6.79
N VAL A 182 16.41 -2.14 6.08
CA VAL A 182 15.46 -3.13 6.55
C VAL A 182 16.18 -4.46 6.37
N PRO A 183 16.53 -5.18 7.46
CA PRO A 183 17.20 -6.46 7.31
C PRO A 183 16.32 -7.35 6.42
N SER A 184 16.93 -8.26 5.67
CA SER A 184 16.24 -9.27 4.85
C SER A 184 15.44 -10.22 5.75
N GLN A 185 14.38 -9.70 6.35
CA GLN A 185 13.42 -10.42 7.14
C GLN A 185 12.35 -10.89 6.17
N ASN A 186 11.94 -12.12 6.38
CA ASN A 186 10.85 -12.76 5.68
C ASN A 186 9.66 -11.79 5.51
N TYR A 187 9.45 -11.26 4.29
CA TYR A 187 8.38 -10.30 3.98
C TYR A 187 6.97 -10.89 4.14
N SER A 188 6.85 -12.17 4.49
CA SER A 188 5.58 -12.87 4.68
C SER A 188 4.61 -12.15 5.63
N ASN A 189 5.12 -11.33 6.57
CA ASN A 189 4.32 -10.63 7.57
C ASN A 189 4.57 -9.12 7.56
N ALA A 190 4.91 -8.56 6.39
CA ALA A 190 5.13 -7.14 6.22
C ALA A 190 4.03 -6.51 5.35
N ARG A 191 3.71 -5.24 5.61
CA ARG A 191 2.83 -4.45 4.75
C ARG A 191 3.30 -3.01 4.64
N LEU A 192 3.06 -2.42 3.48
CA LEU A 192 3.25 -1.01 3.20
C LEU A 192 1.87 -0.37 3.06
N VAL A 193 1.53 0.57 3.95
CA VAL A 193 0.20 1.17 4.04
C VAL A 193 0.31 2.69 3.99
N MET A 194 -0.48 3.33 3.14
CA MET A 194 -0.70 4.78 3.18
C MET A 194 -2.05 5.03 3.85
N ASP A 195 -2.06 5.82 4.91
CA ASP A 195 -3.32 6.23 5.55
C ASP A 195 -3.95 7.44 4.84
N TYR A 196 -5.13 7.87 5.31
CA TYR A 196 -5.88 8.98 4.72
C TYR A 196 -5.16 10.34 4.83
N SER A 197 -4.18 10.48 5.72
CA SER A 197 -3.35 11.69 5.83
C SER A 197 -2.29 11.76 4.73
N GLY A 198 -2.08 10.68 3.99
CA GLY A 198 -1.00 10.54 3.00
C GLY A 198 0.32 10.08 3.60
N GLU A 199 0.39 9.80 4.91
CA GLU A 199 1.58 9.22 5.55
C GLU A 199 1.69 7.75 5.13
N LEU A 200 2.85 7.40 4.60
CA LEU A 200 3.19 6.04 4.20
C LEU A 200 3.94 5.36 5.34
N ARG A 201 3.53 4.16 5.74
CA ARG A 201 4.15 3.37 6.81
C ARG A 201 4.50 1.97 6.32
N TYR A 202 5.71 1.53 6.66
CA TYR A 202 6.11 0.13 6.52
C TYR A 202 6.01 -0.56 7.88
N LEU A 203 5.13 -1.56 7.94
CA LEU A 203 4.75 -2.25 9.16
C LEU A 203 5.16 -3.72 9.08
N ILE A 204 5.68 -4.25 10.17
CA ILE A 204 5.94 -5.68 10.34
C ILE A 204 5.09 -6.19 11.51
N TRP A 205 4.44 -7.34 11.33
CA TRP A 205 3.68 -7.96 12.41
C TRP A 205 4.62 -8.54 13.47
N ASP A 206 4.54 -8.01 14.68
CA ASP A 206 5.24 -8.56 15.84
C ASP A 206 4.40 -9.69 16.44
N THR A 207 4.81 -10.93 16.14
CA THR A 207 4.11 -12.13 16.65
C THR A 207 4.18 -12.27 18.17
N THR A 208 5.16 -11.64 18.83
CA THR A 208 5.29 -11.71 20.30
C THR A 208 4.34 -10.76 21.00
N LYS A 209 4.10 -9.58 20.40
CA LYS A 209 3.20 -8.55 20.94
C LYS A 209 1.78 -8.63 20.38
N GLY A 210 1.59 -9.39 19.30
CA GLY A 210 0.31 -9.47 18.60
C GLY A 210 -0.13 -8.13 17.99
N ASN A 211 0.81 -7.31 17.54
CA ASN A 211 0.52 -5.99 16.96
C ASN A 211 1.42 -5.63 15.78
N TRP A 212 1.01 -4.63 15.01
CA TRP A 212 1.82 -4.08 13.92
C TRP A 212 2.85 -3.10 14.47
N SER A 213 4.13 -3.34 14.14
CA SER A 213 5.24 -2.48 14.50
C SER A 213 5.71 -1.65 13.30
N SER A 214 5.69 -0.32 13.45
CA SER A 214 6.17 0.61 12.43
C SER A 214 7.69 0.61 12.38
N GLN A 215 8.24 0.24 11.23
CA GLN A 215 9.69 0.19 11.00
C GLN A 215 10.21 1.52 10.43
N TRP A 216 9.45 2.11 9.52
CA TRP A 216 9.71 3.44 8.98
C TRP A 216 8.42 4.07 8.46
N LYS A 217 8.46 5.39 8.31
CA LYS A 217 7.37 6.20 7.76
C LYS A 217 7.90 7.27 6.81
N ALA A 218 7.07 7.72 5.88
CA ALA A 218 7.36 8.83 4.98
C ALA A 218 6.15 9.77 4.89
N PRO A 219 6.31 11.09 5.08
CA PRO A 219 7.56 11.80 5.43
C PRO A 219 8.13 11.37 6.80
N GLU A 220 9.46 11.26 6.92
CA GLU A 220 10.08 10.83 8.19
C GLU A 220 9.96 11.93 9.25
N ASP A 221 10.13 13.19 8.82
CA ASP A 221 10.14 14.39 9.65
C ASP A 221 9.57 15.60 8.89
N GLN A 222 9.57 16.78 9.53
CA GLN A 222 9.07 18.01 8.93
C GLN A 222 9.87 18.42 7.69
N CYS A 223 11.19 18.22 7.67
CA CYS A 223 12.04 18.57 6.53
C CYS A 223 11.90 17.64 5.33
N SER A 224 11.36 16.45 5.54
CA SER A 224 11.02 15.51 4.48
C SER A 224 9.76 15.92 3.71
N ILE A 225 8.96 16.86 4.25
CA ILE A 225 7.78 17.41 3.58
C ILE A 225 8.23 18.31 2.43
N TYR A 226 7.62 18.11 1.26
CA TYR A 226 7.92 18.94 0.09
C TYR A 226 7.62 20.41 0.41
N ASN A 227 8.62 21.28 0.16
CA ASN A 227 8.53 22.72 0.37
C ASN A 227 8.20 23.14 1.81
N ALA A 228 8.65 22.39 2.82
CA ALA A 228 8.38 22.65 4.24
C ALA A 228 8.71 24.09 4.71
N CYS A 229 9.75 24.71 4.16
CA CYS A 229 10.21 26.05 4.54
C CYS A 229 9.92 27.14 3.51
N GLY A 230 9.10 26.83 2.49
CA GLY A 230 8.80 27.74 1.41
C GLY A 230 10.03 28.14 0.57
N LYS A 231 9.82 29.11 -0.31
CA LYS A 231 10.84 29.61 -1.25
C LYS A 231 12.04 30.20 -0.51
N SER A 232 13.25 29.83 -0.91
CA SER A 232 14.52 30.30 -0.32
C SER A 232 14.65 30.07 1.19
N GLY A 233 13.88 29.14 1.75
CA GLY A 233 14.01 28.65 3.11
C GLY A 233 14.86 27.38 3.15
N SER A 234 15.61 27.20 4.24
CA SER A 234 16.36 25.98 4.56
C SER A 234 15.71 25.30 5.75
N CYS A 235 15.59 23.98 5.67
CA CYS A 235 14.99 23.15 6.71
C CYS A 235 16.06 22.40 7.50
N ASN A 236 15.97 22.45 8.83
CA ASN A 236 16.78 21.63 9.72
C ASN A 236 16.01 21.38 11.02
N ASN A 237 15.73 20.11 11.32
CA ASN A 237 15.00 19.69 12.52
C ASN A 237 15.76 19.96 13.83
N ASP A 238 17.08 20.13 13.79
CA ASP A 238 17.91 20.41 14.98
C ASP A 238 17.88 21.90 15.38
N ASN A 239 17.31 22.77 14.54
CA ASN A 239 17.17 24.18 14.86
C ASN A 239 15.99 24.42 15.81
N TRP A 240 16.08 25.47 16.64
CA TRP A 240 14.94 25.96 17.42
C TRP A 240 13.73 26.32 16.56
N PHE A 241 13.96 26.98 15.42
CA PHE A 241 12.97 27.10 14.34
C PHE A 241 13.40 26.19 13.20
N THR A 242 12.55 25.23 12.85
CA THR A 242 12.81 24.24 11.78
C THR A 242 13.28 24.92 10.49
N CYS A 243 12.72 26.09 10.18
CA CYS A 243 13.03 26.85 8.98
C CYS A 243 13.86 28.10 9.26
N LYS A 244 14.87 28.32 8.42
CA LYS A 244 15.67 29.55 8.37
C LYS A 244 15.78 30.06 6.94
N CYS A 245 15.68 31.37 6.75
CA CYS A 245 15.96 31.98 5.45
C CYS A 245 17.41 31.75 5.05
N LEU A 246 17.64 31.47 3.76
CA LEU A 246 18.98 31.44 3.21
C LEU A 246 19.66 32.81 3.36
N PRO A 247 20.99 32.86 3.56
CA PRO A 247 21.70 34.12 3.73
C PRO A 247 21.42 35.12 2.61
N GLY A 248 21.25 36.40 2.97
CA GLY A 248 20.86 37.47 2.04
C GLY A 248 19.36 37.58 1.76
N SER A 249 18.53 36.81 2.48
CA SER A 249 17.07 36.85 2.41
C SER A 249 16.44 37.08 3.79
N LYS A 250 15.21 37.58 3.80
CA LYS A 250 14.40 37.76 5.01
C LYS A 250 13.00 37.16 4.82
N PRO A 251 12.28 36.84 5.92
CA PRO A 251 10.91 36.34 5.80
C PRO A 251 10.04 37.30 5.00
N THR A 252 9.19 36.73 4.13
CA THR A 252 8.22 37.52 3.36
C THR A 252 7.25 38.23 4.29
N ASP A 253 6.69 37.49 5.25
CA ASP A 253 5.89 37.99 6.37
C ASP A 253 6.52 37.56 7.69
N THR A 254 6.93 38.53 8.50
CA THR A 254 7.54 38.29 9.81
C THR A 254 6.56 37.65 10.78
N ASN A 255 5.28 38.02 10.74
CA ASN A 255 4.28 37.53 11.70
C ASN A 255 3.98 36.05 11.46
N SER A 256 3.74 35.66 10.21
CA SER A 256 3.58 34.25 9.83
C SER A 256 4.82 33.43 10.17
N TRP A 257 6.02 33.95 9.89
CA TRP A 257 7.28 33.26 10.15
C TRP A 257 7.50 32.95 11.63
N PHE A 258 7.29 33.93 12.53
CA PHE A 258 7.41 33.73 13.97
C PHE A 258 6.25 32.90 14.55
N SER A 259 5.14 32.76 13.81
CA SER A 259 4.04 31.83 14.11
C SER A 259 4.28 30.42 13.55
N GLN A 260 5.49 30.13 13.04
CA GLN A 260 5.87 28.86 12.40
C GLN A 260 5.10 28.50 11.13
N ASN A 261 4.51 29.49 10.47
CA ASN A 261 3.97 29.37 9.13
C ASN A 261 5.02 29.84 8.11
N PHE A 262 5.63 28.89 7.41
CA PHE A 262 6.73 29.14 6.47
C PHE A 262 6.30 29.14 5.00
N VAL A 263 4.99 29.08 4.71
CA VAL A 263 4.46 28.93 3.35
C VAL A 263 4.96 30.02 2.39
N ASP A 264 4.98 31.27 2.86
CA ASP A 264 5.42 32.43 2.05
C ASP A 264 6.95 32.49 1.85
N GLY A 265 7.70 31.65 2.56
CA GLY A 265 9.15 31.56 2.45
C GLY A 265 9.86 32.87 2.75
N CYS A 266 10.92 33.11 1.99
CA CYS A 266 11.80 34.25 2.14
C CYS A 266 11.98 35.01 0.82
N ILE A 267 12.08 36.33 0.93
CA ILE A 267 12.44 37.23 -0.15
C ILE A 267 13.91 37.63 -0.05
N ARG A 268 14.60 37.67 -1.19
CA ARG A 268 15.97 38.19 -1.26
C ARG A 268 15.97 39.69 -1.00
N ASN A 269 16.99 40.16 -0.30
CA ASN A 269 17.18 41.59 -0.04
C ASN A 269 17.67 42.36 -1.28
N SER A 270 18.33 41.67 -2.22
CA SER A 270 18.90 42.27 -3.45
C SER A 270 18.24 41.71 -4.71
N ARG A 271 18.21 42.53 -5.77
CA ARG A 271 17.80 42.13 -7.12
C ARG A 271 19.01 41.60 -7.89
N CYS A 272 18.74 40.76 -8.90
CA CYS A 272 19.78 40.25 -9.79
C CYS A 272 20.18 41.37 -10.74
N ASP A 273 21.36 41.95 -10.53
CA ASP A 273 21.92 42.96 -11.41
C ASP A 273 23.11 42.32 -12.16
N ASN A 274 23.13 42.45 -13.49
CA ASN A 274 24.17 41.89 -14.39
C ASN A 274 25.58 42.50 -14.18
N SER A 275 25.75 43.31 -13.13
CA SER A 275 26.96 44.08 -12.80
C SER A 275 27.88 43.42 -11.77
N GLY A 276 27.53 42.25 -11.22
CA GLY A 276 28.44 41.48 -10.36
C GLY A 276 27.76 40.59 -9.33
N SER A 277 27.24 39.43 -9.74
CA SER A 277 26.62 38.47 -8.82
C SER A 277 27.67 37.71 -7.99
N THR A 278 27.53 37.76 -6.67
CA THR A 278 28.33 36.95 -5.75
C THR A 278 27.57 35.68 -5.38
N PHE A 279 28.26 34.54 -5.38
CA PHE A 279 27.66 33.25 -5.04
C PHE A 279 28.15 32.82 -3.66
N LEU A 280 27.22 32.47 -2.78
CA LEU A 280 27.51 31.86 -1.50
C LEU A 280 27.49 30.33 -1.64
N SER A 281 28.56 29.69 -1.19
CA SER A 281 28.62 28.23 -1.13
C SER A 281 27.95 27.72 0.15
N LEU A 282 27.02 26.78 0.01
CA LEU A 282 26.30 26.14 1.11
C LEU A 282 26.82 24.71 1.23
N ASN A 283 27.70 24.46 2.20
CA ASN A 283 28.44 23.19 2.28
C ASN A 283 27.69 22.07 3.01
N VAL A 284 26.52 22.35 3.59
CA VAL A 284 25.77 21.42 4.46
C VAL A 284 24.26 21.47 4.17
N THR A 285 23.89 21.46 2.90
CA THR A 285 22.48 21.41 2.50
C THR A 285 22.28 20.27 1.51
N GLN A 286 21.40 19.32 1.84
CA GLN A 286 20.85 18.44 0.82
C GLN A 286 19.96 19.29 -0.07
N VAL A 287 20.41 19.55 -1.29
CA VAL A 287 19.62 20.25 -2.29
C VAL A 287 18.93 19.20 -3.14
N ARG A 288 17.59 19.23 -3.16
CA ARG A 288 16.82 18.38 -4.07
C ARG A 288 17.20 18.72 -5.51
N SER A 289 17.18 17.73 -6.39
CA SER A 289 17.48 17.93 -7.81
C SER A 289 16.69 19.13 -8.36
N PRO A 290 17.36 20.07 -9.04
CA PRO A 290 16.70 21.27 -9.55
C PRO A 290 15.67 20.89 -10.62
N GLU A 291 14.60 21.67 -10.72
CA GLU A 291 13.57 21.49 -11.76
C GLU A 291 14.15 21.66 -13.18
N ASN A 292 15.17 22.52 -13.31
CA ASN A 292 15.85 22.80 -14.56
C ASN A 292 17.33 22.38 -14.49
N ASN A 293 17.76 21.55 -15.43
CA ASN A 293 19.16 21.18 -15.62
C ASN A 293 19.73 21.91 -16.85
N PHE A 294 20.87 22.58 -16.65
CA PHE A 294 21.61 23.22 -17.74
C PHE A 294 22.87 22.40 -18.03
N PRO A 295 23.04 21.87 -19.26
CA PRO A 295 24.26 21.15 -19.61
C PRO A 295 25.45 22.11 -19.62
N VAL A 296 26.44 21.79 -18.79
CA VAL A 296 27.68 22.54 -18.59
C VAL A 296 28.82 21.56 -18.36
N ASN A 297 30.02 21.90 -18.83
CA ASN A 297 31.17 21.00 -18.75
C ASN A 297 31.88 21.09 -17.39
N ASP A 298 31.76 22.21 -16.70
CA ASP A 298 32.38 22.44 -15.39
C ASP A 298 31.61 23.46 -14.52
N VAL A 299 31.99 23.54 -13.25
CA VAL A 299 31.38 24.44 -12.25
C VAL A 299 31.59 25.92 -12.57
N LYS A 300 32.71 26.27 -13.22
CA LYS A 300 33.03 27.66 -13.59
C LYS A 300 32.12 28.14 -14.72
N GLU A 301 31.87 27.29 -15.72
CA GLU A 301 30.91 27.50 -16.78
C GLU A 301 29.48 27.60 -16.21
N CYS A 302 29.11 26.72 -15.28
CA CYS A 302 27.84 26.77 -14.57
C CYS A 302 27.61 28.11 -13.88
N LYS A 303 28.59 28.56 -13.10
CA LYS A 303 28.55 29.84 -12.38
C LYS A 303 28.41 31.02 -13.34
N ARG A 304 29.17 31.01 -14.45
CA ARG A 304 29.12 32.06 -15.49
C ARG A 304 27.77 32.08 -16.22
N LYS A 305 27.19 30.93 -16.58
CA LYS A 305 25.88 30.87 -17.23
C LYS A 305 24.78 31.33 -16.29
N CYS A 306 24.79 30.88 -15.03
CA CYS A 306 23.83 31.32 -14.02
C CYS A 306 23.88 32.84 -13.79
N ALA A 307 25.08 33.43 -13.70
CA ALA A 307 25.24 34.88 -13.50
C ALA A 307 24.75 35.73 -14.68
N LYS A 308 24.62 35.16 -15.88
CA LYS A 308 24.09 35.88 -17.07
C LYS A 308 22.57 35.81 -17.19
N ASN A 309 21.92 34.94 -16.41
CA ASN A 309 20.49 34.67 -16.51
C ASN A 309 19.78 35.19 -15.26
N CYS A 310 19.58 36.51 -15.24
CA CYS A 310 18.58 37.18 -14.42
C CYS A 310 17.23 37.10 -15.16
#